data_AF-A0A968QYW8-F1
#
_entry.id   AF-A0A968QYW8-F1
#
_cell.length_a   1.000
_cell.length_b   1.000
_cell.length_c   1.000
_cell.angle_alpha   90.00
_cell.angle_beta   90.00
_cell.angle_gamma   90.00
#
_symmetry.space_group_name_H-M   'P 1'
#
loop_
_entity.id
_entity.type
_entity.pdbx_description
1 polymer ?
#
loop_
_entity_poly.entity_id
_entity_poly.type
_entity_poly.pdbx_seq_one_letter_code
_entity_poly.pdbx_strand_id
1 'polypeptide(L)'
;MADIADSGDQDTGTHVLVISSEINDADDLAAAAKDDVLVIRYDAANTSSDGLAKLIHDALGGKKADSIAFAVHSNGDYVNLHLTETDVTTPDNLHDAGQVAFWKSVGSDLSDNGRIDLLACNVAADQTGIKFITDIETIAGKNVAASSDLTGNAAHGGNWTLESDQVDVKKVYFDDHRIEKFDSV
;
A
#
# COMPACT_ATOMS: atom_id res chain seq x y z
N MET A 1 -5.73 -10.26 41.64
CA MET A 1 -6.50 -9.25 40.90
C MET A 1 -5.46 -8.30 40.34
N ALA A 2 -5.00 -8.59 39.13
CA ALA A 2 -4.03 -7.78 38.43
C ALA A 2 -4.73 -7.31 37.16
N ASP A 3 -5.12 -6.04 37.15
CA ASP A 3 -5.45 -5.33 35.92
C ASP A 3 -4.15 -5.29 35.10
N ILE A 4 -4.12 -6.08 34.03
CA ILE A 4 -3.12 -5.94 33.00
C ILE A 4 -3.70 -4.84 32.10
N ALA A 5 -3.18 -3.63 32.27
CA ALA A 5 -3.46 -2.55 31.35
C ALA A 5 -3.07 -3.03 29.94
N ASP A 6 -4.07 -3.08 29.07
CA ASP A 6 -3.93 -3.12 27.63
C ASP A 6 -3.17 -1.86 27.21
N SER A 7 -1.84 -1.92 27.23
CA SER A 7 -1.02 -0.94 26.54
C SER A 7 -1.02 -1.32 25.07
N GLY A 8 -2.14 -1.06 24.40
CA GLY A 8 -2.20 -1.01 22.95
C GLY A 8 -1.12 -0.04 22.50
N ASP A 9 -0.05 -0.58 21.93
CA ASP A 9 1.04 0.18 21.35
C ASP A 9 0.42 0.94 20.17
N GLN A 10 0.05 2.21 20.41
CA GLN A 10 -0.46 3.07 19.36
C GLN A 10 0.75 3.37 18.48
N ASP A 11 0.78 2.78 17.29
CA ASP A 11 1.76 3.13 16.27
C ASP A 11 1.66 4.64 16.01
N THR A 12 2.64 5.41 16.49
CA THR A 12 2.64 6.87 16.32
C THR A 12 3.35 7.31 15.04
N GLY A 13 3.64 6.37 14.14
CA GLY A 13 4.30 6.63 12.87
C GLY A 13 3.46 7.52 11.95
N THR A 14 4.12 8.18 11.00
CA THR A 14 3.40 8.86 9.92
C THR A 14 3.06 7.84 8.83
N HIS A 15 1.79 7.44 8.75
CA HIS A 15 1.32 6.47 7.77
C HIS A 15 0.50 7.14 6.68
N VAL A 16 0.77 6.78 5.43
CA VAL A 16 0.03 7.28 4.26
C VAL A 16 -0.73 6.13 3.62
N LEU A 17 -2.01 6.32 3.35
CA LEU A 17 -2.84 5.38 2.60
C LEU A 17 -3.23 6.01 1.26
N VAL A 18 -2.63 5.51 0.19
CA VAL A 18 -2.88 5.96 -1.19
C VAL A 18 -3.90 5.01 -1.83
N ILE A 19 -5.04 5.55 -2.26
CA ILE A 19 -6.18 4.76 -2.75
C ILE A 19 -6.49 5.15 -4.19
N SER A 20 -6.35 4.18 -5.09
CA SER A 20 -6.76 4.30 -6.49
C SER A 20 -8.28 4.41 -6.61
N SER A 21 -8.77 5.24 -7.52
CA SER A 21 -10.19 5.28 -7.89
C SER A 21 -10.69 3.99 -8.56
N GLU A 22 -9.80 3.08 -8.95
CA GLU A 22 -10.17 1.76 -9.49
C GLU A 22 -10.58 0.77 -8.39
N ILE A 23 -10.27 1.06 -7.12
CA ILE A 23 -10.72 0.23 -6.00
C ILE A 23 -12.24 0.40 -5.83
N ASN A 24 -12.94 -0.73 -5.79
CA ASN A 24 -14.37 -0.74 -5.51
C ASN A 24 -14.63 -0.14 -4.13
N ASP A 25 -15.63 0.74 -4.04
CA ASP A 25 -15.99 1.44 -2.81
C ASP A 25 -14.81 2.14 -2.12
N ALA A 26 -13.90 2.74 -2.93
CA ALA A 26 -12.74 3.48 -2.44
C ALA A 26 -13.08 4.57 -1.39
N ASP A 27 -14.30 5.12 -1.43
CA ASP A 27 -14.82 6.03 -0.39
C ASP A 27 -14.95 5.35 0.98
N ASP A 28 -15.46 4.12 1.00
CA ASP A 28 -15.67 3.36 2.24
C ASP A 28 -14.33 2.87 2.79
N LEU A 29 -13.40 2.45 1.92
CA LEU A 29 -12.02 2.11 2.33
C LEU A 29 -11.31 3.33 2.94
N ALA A 30 -11.45 4.50 2.32
CA ALA A 30 -10.91 5.75 2.85
C ALA A 30 -11.53 6.12 4.21
N ALA A 31 -12.85 5.96 4.36
CA ALA A 31 -13.55 6.24 5.61
C ALA A 31 -13.19 5.26 6.73
N ALA A 32 -12.68 4.07 6.38
CA ALA A 32 -12.21 3.08 7.33
C ALA A 32 -10.81 3.36 7.89
N ALA A 33 -10.06 4.30 7.29
CA ALA A 33 -8.75 4.68 7.80
C ALA A 33 -8.83 5.24 9.22
N LYS A 34 -7.76 5.04 10.01
CA LYS A 34 -7.61 5.69 11.31
C LYS A 34 -7.48 7.20 11.16
N ASP A 35 -7.84 7.93 12.20
CA ASP A 35 -7.89 9.40 12.17
C ASP A 35 -6.49 10.06 12.02
N ASP A 36 -5.41 9.33 12.32
CA ASP A 36 -4.02 9.73 12.21
C ASP A 36 -3.31 9.28 10.91
N VAL A 37 -4.02 8.54 10.04
CA VAL A 37 -3.52 8.12 8.73
C VAL A 37 -3.78 9.22 7.69
N LEU A 38 -2.74 9.57 6.94
CA LEU A 38 -2.84 10.51 5.83
C LEU A 38 -3.43 9.79 4.61
N VAL A 39 -4.71 9.99 4.35
CA VAL A 39 -5.39 9.38 3.20
C VAL A 39 -5.24 10.25 1.95
N ILE A 40 -4.73 9.66 0.86
CA ILE A 40 -4.62 10.28 -0.45
C ILE A 40 -5.46 9.47 -1.43
N ARG A 41 -6.50 10.10 -1.99
CA ARG A 41 -7.29 9.52 -3.07
C ARG A 41 -6.92 10.20 -4.37
N TYR A 42 -6.81 9.43 -5.44
CA TYR A 42 -6.49 9.97 -6.77
C TYR A 42 -7.32 9.28 -7.85
N ASP A 43 -7.52 10.00 -8.94
CA ASP A 43 -8.22 9.50 -10.13
C ASP A 43 -7.20 8.81 -11.04
N ALA A 44 -7.23 7.48 -11.08
CA ALA A 44 -6.28 6.66 -11.84
C ALA A 44 -6.37 6.88 -13.36
N ALA A 45 -7.50 7.35 -13.88
CA ALA A 45 -7.67 7.63 -15.30
C ALA A 45 -7.02 8.97 -15.71
N ASN A 46 -6.87 9.90 -14.76
CA ASN A 46 -6.42 11.27 -15.03
C ASN A 46 -5.13 11.66 -14.29
N THR A 47 -4.53 10.73 -13.56
CA THR A 47 -3.28 10.94 -12.81
C THR A 47 -2.17 10.13 -13.47
N SER A 48 -1.03 10.76 -13.77
CA SER A 48 0.18 10.03 -14.17
C SER A 48 0.96 9.56 -12.94
N SER A 49 1.87 8.59 -13.12
CA SER A 49 2.82 8.18 -12.06
C SER A 49 3.59 9.35 -11.44
N ASP A 50 4.11 10.29 -12.24
CA ASP A 50 4.75 11.52 -11.75
C ASP A 50 3.78 12.40 -10.94
N GLY A 51 2.53 12.51 -11.38
CA GLY A 51 1.48 13.24 -10.68
C GLY A 51 1.15 12.61 -9.33
N LEU A 52 1.07 11.28 -9.29
CA LEU A 52 0.85 10.52 -8.06
C LEU A 52 1.99 10.69 -7.07
N ALA A 53 3.24 10.56 -7.53
CA ALA A 53 4.42 10.81 -6.71
C ALA A 53 4.41 12.23 -6.13
N LYS A 54 4.01 13.23 -6.94
CA LYS A 54 3.86 14.61 -6.47
C LYS A 54 2.76 14.77 -5.42
N LEU A 55 1.60 14.11 -5.58
CA LEU A 55 0.53 14.14 -4.60
C LEU A 55 1.00 13.62 -3.24
N ILE A 56 1.74 12.50 -3.23
CA ILE A 56 2.33 11.91 -2.01
C ILE A 56 3.29 12.89 -1.36
N HIS A 57 4.25 13.42 -2.14
CA HIS A 57 5.25 14.35 -1.65
C HIS A 57 4.65 15.62 -1.04
N ASP A 58 3.68 16.22 -1.75
CA ASP A 58 3.02 17.45 -1.31
C ASP A 58 2.20 17.21 -0.02
N ALA A 59 1.50 16.07 0.07
CA ALA A 59 0.69 15.73 1.23
C ALA A 59 1.55 15.53 2.49
N LEU A 60 2.76 15.00 2.33
CA LEU A 60 3.72 14.87 3.43
C LEU A 60 4.31 16.20 3.90
N GLY A 61 4.26 17.26 3.08
CA GLY A 61 4.67 18.60 3.48
C GLY A 61 6.10 18.68 3.99
N GLY A 62 7.01 17.86 3.44
CA GLY A 62 8.41 17.76 3.84
C GLY A 62 8.70 16.84 5.02
N LYS A 63 7.69 16.21 5.62
CA LYS A 63 7.89 15.09 6.56
C LYS A 63 8.25 13.81 5.79
N LYS A 64 8.71 12.80 6.53
CA LYS A 64 8.91 11.44 6.02
C LYS A 64 7.88 10.51 6.62
N ALA A 65 7.37 9.59 5.81
CA ALA A 65 6.43 8.57 6.25
C ALA A 65 7.16 7.34 6.81
N ASP A 66 6.62 6.72 7.84
CA ASP A 66 7.06 5.42 8.32
C ASP A 66 6.48 4.29 7.47
N SER A 67 5.33 4.53 6.84
CA SER A 67 4.87 3.67 5.75
C SER A 67 3.98 4.39 4.74
N ILE A 68 4.03 3.92 3.50
CA ILE A 68 3.13 4.36 2.42
C ILE A 68 2.47 3.10 1.83
N ALA A 69 1.17 2.97 2.06
CA ALA A 69 0.34 1.93 1.48
C ALA A 69 -0.24 2.36 0.13
N PHE A 70 -0.24 1.45 -0.83
CA PHE A 70 -0.91 1.58 -2.12
C PHE A 70 -2.04 0.55 -2.20
N ALA A 71 -3.29 1.00 -2.08
CA ALA A 71 -4.49 0.22 -2.38
C ALA A 71 -4.77 0.34 -3.89
N VAL A 72 -4.33 -0.69 -4.63
CA VAL A 72 -4.37 -0.77 -6.09
C VAL A 72 -4.73 -2.19 -6.53
N HIS A 73 -5.17 -2.36 -7.78
CA HIS A 73 -5.41 -3.70 -8.32
C HIS A 73 -4.12 -4.39 -8.77
N SER A 74 -4.17 -5.72 -8.69
CA SER A 74 -3.23 -6.65 -9.31
C SER A 74 -4.04 -7.74 -10.00
N ASN A 75 -3.78 -8.02 -11.27
CA ASN A 75 -4.48 -9.09 -11.99
C ASN A 75 -3.91 -10.47 -11.62
N GLY A 76 -4.79 -11.45 -11.40
CA GLY A 76 -4.42 -12.76 -10.85
C GLY A 76 -3.60 -13.70 -11.76
N ASP A 77 -3.40 -13.38 -13.04
CA ASP A 77 -2.68 -14.27 -13.97
C ASP A 77 -1.15 -14.01 -14.00
N TYR A 78 -0.71 -12.84 -13.53
CA TYR A 78 0.70 -12.43 -13.48
C TYR A 78 0.87 -11.24 -12.53
N VAL A 79 1.99 -11.15 -11.80
CA VAL A 79 2.22 -10.02 -10.89
C VAL A 79 2.26 -8.68 -11.65
N ASN A 80 1.40 -7.75 -11.24
CA ASN A 80 1.34 -6.38 -11.75
C ASN A 80 0.77 -5.43 -10.68
N LEU A 81 1.06 -4.14 -10.80
CA LEU A 81 0.49 -3.09 -9.94
C LEU A 81 -0.11 -2.01 -10.83
N HIS A 82 -1.44 -1.88 -10.79
CA HIS A 82 -2.17 -0.84 -11.51
C HIS A 82 -2.10 0.48 -10.74
N LEU A 83 -0.99 1.21 -10.92
CA LEU A 83 -0.81 2.52 -10.28
C LEU A 83 -1.74 3.56 -10.94
N THR A 84 -1.88 3.52 -12.26
CA THR A 84 -2.81 4.38 -13.01
C THR A 84 -3.36 3.58 -14.19
N GLU A 85 -4.34 4.10 -14.93
CA GLU A 85 -4.90 3.42 -16.12
C GLU A 85 -3.81 3.15 -17.17
N THR A 86 -2.79 4.01 -17.24
CA THR A 86 -1.69 3.88 -18.22
C THR A 86 -0.37 3.42 -17.63
N ASP A 87 -0.19 3.50 -16.32
CA ASP A 87 1.02 3.07 -15.61
C ASP A 87 0.73 1.80 -14.80
N VAL A 88 0.99 0.65 -15.44
CA VAL A 88 0.97 -0.65 -14.79
C VAL A 88 2.41 -1.10 -14.55
N THR A 89 2.85 -1.21 -13.30
CA THR A 89 4.18 -1.74 -12.98
C THR A 89 4.18 -3.25 -13.11
N THR A 90 5.10 -3.81 -13.89
CA THR A 90 5.27 -5.26 -14.09
C THR A 90 6.76 -5.62 -14.00
N PRO A 91 7.13 -6.90 -13.84
CA PRO A 91 8.54 -7.32 -13.87
C PRO A 91 9.27 -6.90 -15.16
N ASP A 92 8.56 -6.82 -16.28
CA ASP A 92 9.14 -6.52 -17.59
C ASP A 92 9.48 -5.03 -17.77
N ASN A 93 8.73 -4.13 -17.13
CA ASN A 93 8.88 -2.68 -17.28
C ASN A 93 9.42 -1.96 -16.04
N LEU A 94 9.60 -2.66 -14.91
CA LEU A 94 10.02 -2.06 -13.65
C LEU A 94 11.35 -1.29 -13.75
N HIS A 95 12.22 -1.67 -14.68
CA HIS A 95 13.50 -1.00 -14.93
C HIS A 95 13.42 0.17 -15.92
N ASP A 96 12.25 0.45 -16.49
CA ASP A 96 12.03 1.61 -17.33
C ASP A 96 12.20 2.90 -16.52
N ALA A 97 12.67 3.96 -17.19
CA ALA A 97 13.04 5.21 -16.53
C ALA A 97 11.90 5.83 -15.70
N GLY A 98 10.65 5.74 -16.17
CA GLY A 98 9.47 6.23 -15.45
C GLY A 98 9.18 5.44 -14.18
N GLN A 99 9.19 4.10 -14.26
CA GLN A 99 8.98 3.22 -13.10
C GLN A 99 10.09 3.41 -12.05
N VAL A 100 11.34 3.46 -12.50
CA VAL A 100 12.49 3.73 -11.64
C VAL A 100 12.37 5.11 -10.97
N ALA A 101 11.94 6.14 -11.69
CA ALA A 101 11.76 7.47 -11.13
C ALA A 101 10.64 7.48 -10.07
N PHE A 102 9.50 6.86 -10.37
CA PHE A 102 8.37 6.75 -9.45
C PHE A 102 8.77 6.07 -8.13
N TRP A 103 9.28 4.84 -8.19
CA TRP A 103 9.62 4.08 -6.98
C TRP A 103 10.76 4.72 -6.17
N LYS A 104 11.72 5.38 -6.83
CA LYS A 104 12.72 6.21 -6.13
C LYS A 104 12.09 7.42 -5.43
N SER A 105 11.12 8.08 -6.05
CA SER A 105 10.43 9.20 -5.43
C SER A 105 9.70 8.75 -4.17
N VAL A 106 8.91 7.67 -4.26
CA VAL A 106 8.22 7.07 -3.10
C VAL A 106 9.22 6.67 -2.01
N GLY A 107 10.30 5.98 -2.37
CA GLY A 107 11.34 5.61 -1.42
C GLY A 107 12.01 6.81 -0.75
N SER A 108 12.17 7.91 -1.48
CA SER A 108 12.72 9.15 -0.93
C SER A 108 11.81 9.80 0.09
N ASP A 109 10.49 9.60 0.01
CA ASP A 109 9.48 10.16 0.92
C ASP A 109 9.28 9.34 2.20
N LEU A 110 9.89 8.15 2.26
CA LEU A 110 9.91 7.30 3.45
C LEU A 110 11.07 7.64 4.42
N SER A 111 10.85 7.41 5.71
CA SER A 111 11.86 7.50 6.76
C SER A 111 12.93 6.42 6.56
N ASP A 112 14.06 6.49 7.24
CA ASP A 112 15.18 5.55 7.03
C ASP A 112 14.76 4.08 7.15
N ASN A 113 13.87 3.77 8.10
CA ASN A 113 13.29 2.44 8.31
C ASN A 113 11.86 2.30 7.74
N GLY A 114 11.45 3.24 6.89
CA GLY A 114 10.10 3.26 6.34
C GLY A 114 9.87 2.14 5.32
N ARG A 115 8.59 1.81 5.12
CA ARG A 115 8.15 0.66 4.30
C ARG A 115 7.10 1.05 3.26
N ILE A 116 7.14 0.40 2.11
CA ILE A 116 6.07 0.43 1.11
C ILE A 116 5.16 -0.77 1.37
N ASP A 117 3.85 -0.54 1.46
CA ASP A 117 2.85 -1.59 1.66
C ASP A 117 1.97 -1.72 0.41
N LEU A 118 2.04 -2.86 -0.28
CA LEU A 118 1.27 -3.11 -1.49
C LEU A 118 -0.02 -3.85 -1.11
N LEU A 119 -1.11 -3.09 -0.96
CA LEU A 119 -2.45 -3.61 -0.71
C LEU A 119 -3.07 -4.01 -2.06
N ALA A 120 -2.54 -5.08 -2.62
CA ALA A 120 -2.93 -5.64 -3.89
C ALA A 120 -2.79 -7.17 -3.84
N CYS A 121 -3.78 -7.86 -4.41
CA CYS A 121 -3.89 -9.31 -4.31
C CYS A 121 -2.75 -10.04 -5.04
N ASN A 122 -2.28 -11.14 -4.44
CA ASN A 122 -1.39 -12.13 -5.01
C ASN A 122 -0.04 -11.59 -5.55
N VAL A 123 0.39 -10.41 -5.12
CA VAL A 123 1.64 -9.80 -5.59
C VAL A 123 2.86 -10.64 -5.20
N ALA A 124 2.83 -11.28 -4.03
CA ALA A 124 3.87 -12.15 -3.51
C ALA A 124 3.48 -13.64 -3.53
N ALA A 125 2.53 -14.04 -4.39
CA ALA A 125 1.97 -15.40 -4.40
C ALA A 125 2.97 -16.48 -4.84
N ASP A 126 3.98 -16.11 -5.64
CA ASP A 126 4.99 -17.03 -6.15
C ASP A 126 6.39 -16.42 -6.19
N GLN A 127 7.37 -17.19 -6.67
CA GLN A 127 8.77 -16.74 -6.75
C GLN A 127 8.97 -15.55 -7.70
N THR A 128 8.12 -15.40 -8.72
CA THR A 128 8.15 -14.25 -9.64
C THR A 128 7.71 -12.99 -8.90
N GLY A 129 6.62 -13.09 -8.13
CA GLY A 129 6.12 -12.04 -7.26
C GLY A 129 7.13 -11.62 -6.19
N ILE A 130 7.75 -12.58 -5.51
CA ILE A 130 8.81 -12.31 -4.53
C ILE A 130 10.00 -11.60 -5.18
N LYS A 131 10.43 -12.01 -6.38
CA LYS A 131 11.49 -11.31 -7.09
C LYS A 131 11.07 -9.88 -7.46
N PHE A 132 9.83 -9.71 -7.91
CA PHE A 132 9.29 -8.41 -8.29
C PHE A 132 9.30 -7.41 -7.12
N ILE A 133 8.86 -7.81 -5.93
CA ILE A 133 8.93 -6.92 -4.75
C ILE A 133 10.39 -6.62 -4.36
N THR A 134 11.30 -7.60 -4.42
CA THR A 134 12.74 -7.35 -4.15
C THR A 134 13.39 -6.40 -5.14
N ASP A 135 12.97 -6.42 -6.41
CA ASP A 135 13.44 -5.47 -7.41
C ASP A 135 12.91 -4.05 -7.10
N ILE A 136 11.66 -3.92 -6.63
CA ILE A 136 11.11 -2.63 -6.16
C ILE A 136 11.90 -2.13 -4.95
N GLU A 137 12.19 -3.00 -3.97
CA GLU A 137 12.99 -2.64 -2.79
C GLU A 137 14.36 -2.09 -3.18
N THR A 138 15.01 -2.72 -4.16
CA THR A 138 16.31 -2.31 -4.68
C THR A 138 16.23 -0.93 -5.34
N ILE A 139 15.15 -0.63 -6.06
CA ILE A 139 14.94 0.65 -6.75
C ILE A 139 14.60 1.75 -5.76
N ALA A 140 13.65 1.50 -4.85
CA ALA A 140 13.16 2.45 -3.86
C ALA A 140 14.17 2.68 -2.72
N GLY A 141 15.03 1.70 -2.43
CA GLY A 141 15.91 1.72 -1.27
C GLY A 141 15.16 1.57 0.05
N LYS A 142 13.98 0.94 0.01
CA LYS A 142 13.06 0.75 1.14
C LYS A 142 12.49 -0.66 1.11
N ASN A 143 12.06 -1.13 2.27
CA ASN A 143 11.42 -2.43 2.41
C ASN A 143 10.03 -2.42 1.75
N VAL A 144 9.60 -3.53 1.15
CA VAL A 144 8.30 -3.66 0.48
C VAL A 144 7.56 -4.87 1.02
N ALA A 145 6.41 -4.65 1.66
CA ALA A 145 5.51 -5.72 2.05
C ALA A 145 4.39 -5.90 1.02
N ALA A 146 4.02 -7.13 0.75
CA ALA A 146 2.93 -7.46 -0.15
C ALA A 146 2.21 -8.75 0.27
N SER A 147 0.97 -8.92 -0.19
CA SER A 147 0.18 -10.13 0.06
C SER A 147 0.53 -11.25 -0.92
N SER A 148 0.53 -12.47 -0.39
CA SER A 148 0.68 -13.71 -1.16
C SER A 148 -0.66 -14.33 -1.56
N ASP A 149 -1.77 -13.77 -1.08
CA ASP A 149 -3.13 -14.23 -1.33
C ASP A 149 -4.08 -13.05 -1.62
N LEU A 150 -5.38 -13.20 -1.38
CA LEU A 150 -6.32 -12.10 -1.51
C LEU A 150 -6.13 -11.13 -0.32
N THR A 151 -5.88 -9.86 -0.63
CA THR A 151 -5.90 -8.80 0.38
C THR A 151 -7.33 -8.29 0.52
N GLY A 152 -7.85 -8.23 1.74
CA GLY A 152 -9.17 -7.62 1.97
C GLY A 152 -10.00 -8.32 3.03
N ASN A 153 -11.32 -8.14 2.93
CA ASN A 153 -12.24 -8.67 3.92
C ASN A 153 -12.28 -10.21 3.89
N ALA A 154 -12.23 -10.81 5.07
CA ALA A 154 -12.37 -12.25 5.28
C ALA A 154 -13.69 -12.83 4.73
N ALA A 155 -14.75 -12.03 4.66
CA ALA A 155 -16.02 -12.40 4.01
C ALA A 155 -15.84 -12.80 2.54
N HIS A 156 -14.82 -12.25 1.87
CA HIS A 156 -14.48 -12.52 0.47
C HIS A 156 -13.22 -13.38 0.31
N GLY A 157 -12.77 -14.00 1.39
CA GLY A 157 -11.61 -14.90 1.39
C GLY A 157 -10.27 -14.19 1.48
N GLY A 158 -10.26 -12.87 1.69
CA GLY A 158 -9.05 -12.10 1.91
C GLY A 158 -8.63 -12.04 3.37
N ASN A 159 -7.41 -11.64 3.61
CA ASN A 159 -6.95 -11.35 4.95
C ASN A 159 -6.10 -10.07 4.88
N TRP A 160 -6.34 -9.10 5.76
CA TRP A 160 -5.66 -7.80 5.77
C TRP A 160 -4.21 -7.92 6.28
N THR A 161 -3.49 -8.96 5.86
CA THR A 161 -2.08 -9.19 6.17
C THR A 161 -1.28 -9.15 4.87
N LEU A 162 -0.06 -8.63 4.93
CA LEU A 162 0.93 -8.76 3.87
C LEU A 162 1.92 -9.84 4.30
N GLU A 163 1.77 -11.06 3.79
CA GLU A 163 2.46 -12.24 4.31
C GLU A 163 3.97 -12.23 4.08
N SER A 164 4.46 -11.48 3.08
CA SER A 164 5.90 -11.39 2.82
C SER A 164 6.67 -10.97 4.08
N ASP A 165 6.05 -10.10 4.89
CA ASP A 165 6.68 -9.40 6.01
C ASP A 165 5.86 -9.49 7.31
N GLN A 166 4.73 -10.21 7.28
CA GLN A 166 3.81 -10.38 8.41
C GLN A 166 3.23 -9.04 8.91
N VAL A 167 2.92 -8.13 7.99
CA VAL A 167 2.34 -6.82 8.31
C VAL A 167 0.82 -6.95 8.43
N ASP A 168 0.27 -6.68 9.61
CA ASP A 168 -1.18 -6.55 9.83
C ASP A 168 -1.61 -5.13 9.44
N VAL A 169 -2.17 -4.95 8.23
CA VAL A 169 -2.47 -3.62 7.72
C VAL A 169 -3.63 -2.96 8.46
N LYS A 170 -4.49 -3.71 9.16
CA LYS A 170 -5.52 -3.11 10.01
C LYS A 170 -4.89 -2.36 11.17
N LYS A 171 -3.90 -2.97 11.83
CA LYS A 171 -3.17 -2.33 12.93
C LYS A 171 -2.42 -1.08 12.51
N VAL A 172 -2.03 -0.96 11.24
CA VAL A 172 -1.31 0.22 10.74
C VAL A 172 -2.29 1.29 10.24
N TYR A 173 -3.21 0.94 9.34
CA TYR A 173 -3.95 1.93 8.55
C TYR A 173 -5.43 2.09 8.92
N PHE A 174 -6.06 1.10 9.54
CA PHE A 174 -7.51 1.06 9.61
C PHE A 174 -8.08 0.98 11.03
N ASP A 175 -9.24 1.59 11.23
CA ASP A 175 -10.05 1.36 12.42
C ASP A 175 -10.74 -0.02 12.29
N ASP A 176 -10.49 -0.92 13.25
CA ASP A 176 -10.99 -2.30 13.21
C ASP A 176 -12.51 -2.37 13.00
N HIS A 177 -13.30 -1.47 13.60
CA HIS A 177 -14.75 -1.50 13.48
C HIS A 177 -15.26 -0.92 12.16
N ARG A 178 -14.49 -0.02 11.53
CA ARG A 178 -14.87 0.57 10.24
C ARG A 178 -14.48 -0.35 9.09
N ILE A 179 -13.30 -0.96 9.13
CA ILE A 179 -12.81 -1.83 8.05
C ILE A 179 -13.57 -3.16 7.96
N GLU A 180 -14.11 -3.66 9.06
CA GLU A 180 -15.00 -4.84 9.06
C GLU A 180 -16.29 -4.62 8.23
N LYS A 181 -16.68 -3.36 8.01
CA LYS A 181 -17.85 -3.00 7.20
C LYS A 181 -17.54 -2.81 5.72
N PHE A 182 -16.27 -2.78 5.34
CA PHE A 182 -15.87 -2.72 3.95
C PHE A 182 -16.16 -4.09 3.30
N ASP A 183 -17.16 -4.13 2.41
CA ASP A 183 -17.72 -5.37 1.86
C ASP A 183 -17.26 -5.64 0.42
N SER A 184 -16.20 -4.96 -0.03
CA SER A 184 -15.74 -5.05 -1.41
C SER A 184 -14.56 -6.02 -1.54
N VAL A 185 -14.42 -6.57 -2.75
CA VAL A 185 -13.33 -7.47 -3.17
C VAL A 185 -12.17 -6.72 -3.77
#